data_AF-A0A351C4F9-F1
#
_entry.id   AF-A0A351C4F9-F1
#
_cell.length_a   1.000
_cell.length_b   1.000
_cell.length_c   1.000
_cell.angle_alpha   90.00
_cell.angle_beta   90.00
_cell.angle_gamma   90.00
#
_symmetry.space_group_name_H-M   'P 1'
#
loop_
_entity.id
_entity.type
_entity.pdbx_description
1 polymer ?
#
loop_
_entity_poly.entity_id
_entity_poly.type
_entity_poly.pdbx_seq_one_letter_code
_entity_poly.pdbx_strand_id
1 'polypeptide(L)' 'EGSYYVLADFSQLRNRFSGFEDDEQASLTLVKEAGIGTVMGRSFYDDDADGANCLRFCFAKEYDVLEEACRKLKEAFPPA' A
#
# COMPACT_ATOMS: atom_id res chain seq x y z
N GLU A 1 1.43 -15.96 15.23
CA GLU A 1 0.50 -15.85 14.09
C GLU A 1 1.30 -15.89 12.80
N GLY A 2 0.86 -16.62 11.79
CA GLY A 2 1.50 -16.66 10.48
C GLY A 2 0.51 -16.22 9.42
N SER A 3 0.90 -15.28 8.57
CA SER A 3 0.19 -14.86 7.37
C SER A 3 1.20 -14.61 6.27
N TYR A 4 0.73 -14.45 5.04
CA TYR A 4 1.51 -14.02 3.88
C TYR A 4 1.06 -12.63 3.41
N TYR A 5 0.36 -11.91 4.29
CA TYR A 5 -0.11 -10.55 4.07
C TYR A 5 0.31 -9.62 5.21
N VAL A 6 0.57 -8.36 4.85
CA VAL A 6 0.71 -7.26 5.80
C VAL A 6 -0.29 -6.17 5.46
N LEU A 7 -0.96 -5.63 6.47
CA LEU A 7 -1.81 -4.45 6.36
C LEU A 7 -0.97 -3.24 6.78
N ALA A 8 -0.83 -2.26 5.90
CA ALA A 8 0.01 -1.09 6.12
C ALA A 8 -0.84 0.18 6.08
N ASP A 9 -0.74 0.98 7.15
CA ASP A 9 -1.35 2.30 7.22
C ASP A 9 -0.54 3.29 6.36
N PHE A 10 -1.23 4.05 5.51
CA PHE A 10 -0.61 5.06 4.64
C PHE A 10 -0.98 6.49 5.06
N SER A 11 -1.59 6.70 6.23
CA SER A 11 -2.09 8.01 6.66
C SER A 11 -1.02 9.11 6.62
N GLN A 12 0.25 8.75 6.88
CA GLN A 12 1.39 9.68 6.82
C GLN A 12 1.71 10.17 5.40
N LEU A 13 1.30 9.44 4.36
CA LEU A 13 1.54 9.80 2.96
C LEU A 13 0.54 10.85 2.46
N ARG A 14 -0.65 10.94 3.07
CA ARG A 14 -1.72 11.90 2.69
C ARG A 14 -1.27 13.35 2.63
N ASN A 15 -0.40 13.74 3.55
CA ASN A 15 0.08 15.12 3.64
C ASN A 15 1.35 15.36 2.81
N ARG A 16 1.88 14.33 2.16
CA ARG A 16 3.18 14.35 1.47
C ARG A 16 3.05 14.14 -0.03
N PHE A 17 2.07 13.35 -0.46
CA PHE A 17 1.88 12.99 -1.86
C PHE A 17 0.38 13.04 -2.20
N SER A 18 0.05 13.48 -3.41
CA SER A 18 -1.31 13.41 -3.95
C SER A 18 -1.70 11.96 -4.29
N GLY A 19 -2.99 11.65 -4.29
CA GLY A 19 -3.47 10.31 -4.65
C GLY A 19 -3.51 9.31 -3.48
N PHE A 20 -3.47 9.82 -2.23
CA PHE A 20 -3.59 9.02 -1.00
C PHE A 20 -4.84 9.40 -0.19
N GLU A 21 -5.81 10.07 -0.80
CA GLU A 21 -7.01 10.58 -0.13
C GLU A 21 -7.83 9.45 0.51
N ASP A 22 -7.90 8.29 -0.16
CA ASP A 22 -8.47 7.04 0.33
C ASP A 22 -7.68 5.83 -0.20
N ASP A 23 -8.03 4.62 0.26
CA ASP A 23 -7.35 3.38 -0.13
C ASP A 23 -7.56 2.98 -1.59
N GLU A 24 -8.63 3.43 -2.25
CA GLU A 24 -8.83 3.22 -3.69
C GLU A 24 -7.83 4.06 -4.48
N GLN A 25 -7.77 5.37 -4.21
CA GLN A 25 -6.81 6.27 -4.84
C GLN A 25 -5.38 5.87 -4.50
N ALA A 26 -5.10 5.49 -3.25
CA ALA A 26 -3.77 5.03 -2.85
C ALA A 26 -3.36 3.76 -3.61
N SER A 27 -4.27 2.80 -3.78
CA SER A 27 -4.00 1.58 -4.56
C SER A 27 -3.70 1.90 -6.03
N LEU A 28 -4.50 2.77 -6.66
CA LEU A 28 -4.28 3.21 -8.03
C LEU A 28 -2.95 3.98 -8.19
N THR A 29 -2.63 4.85 -7.23
CA THR A 29 -1.40 5.64 -7.21
C THR A 29 -0.16 4.75 -7.09
N LEU A 30 -0.20 3.72 -6.23
CA LEU A 30 0.90 2.76 -6.12
C LEU A 30 1.11 1.96 -7.42
N VAL A 31 0.04 1.57 -8.11
CA VAL A 31 0.14 0.89 -9.39
C VAL A 31 0.73 1.82 -10.46
N LYS A 32 0.26 3.07 -10.52
CA LYS A 32 0.66 4.04 -11.54
C LYS A 32 2.11 4.51 -11.38
N GLU A 33 2.51 4.87 -10.15
CA GLU A 33 3.80 5.51 -9.89
C GLU A 33 4.90 4.49 -9.53
N ALA A 34 4.55 3.41 -8.83
CA ALA A 34 5.52 2.40 -8.38
C ALA A 34 5.37 1.03 -9.07
N GLY A 35 4.31 0.81 -9.86
CA GLY A 35 4.04 -0.50 -10.48
C GLY A 35 3.68 -1.60 -9.48
N ILE A 36 3.17 -1.24 -8.29
CA ILE A 36 2.87 -2.18 -7.20
C ILE A 36 1.36 -2.27 -7.00
N GLY A 37 0.82 -3.49 -7.14
CA GLY A 37 -0.58 -3.79 -6.86
C GLY A 37 -0.83 -4.08 -5.38
N THR A 38 -1.89 -3.49 -4.84
CA THR A 38 -2.34 -3.67 -3.45
C THR A 38 -3.83 -3.98 -3.40
N VAL A 39 -4.32 -4.42 -2.24
CA VAL A 39 -5.76 -4.55 -1.99
C VAL A 39 -6.21 -3.47 -1.00
N MET A 40 -7.35 -2.86 -1.28
CA MET A 40 -8.03 -1.88 -0.42
C MET A 40 -8.25 -2.47 0.99
N GLY A 41 -7.88 -1.72 2.02
CA GLY A 41 -8.05 -2.14 3.41
C GLY A 41 -9.52 -2.22 3.81
N ARG A 42 -10.37 -1.34 3.28
CA ARG A 42 -11.81 -1.29 3.61
C ARG A 42 -12.54 -2.60 3.33
N SER A 43 -12.10 -3.38 2.33
CA SER A 43 -12.73 -4.66 1.99
C SER A 43 -12.63 -5.75 3.07
N PHE A 44 -11.89 -5.51 4.16
CA PHE A 44 -11.71 -6.44 5.27
C PHE A 44 -12.49 -6.06 6.54
N TYR A 45 -13.21 -4.95 6.53
CA TYR A 45 -13.96 -4.45 7.68
C TYR A 45 -15.46 -4.36 7.34
N ASP A 46 -16.31 -4.50 8.35
CA ASP A 46 -17.76 -4.28 8.20
C ASP A 46 -18.10 -2.79 8.06
N ASP A 47 -17.30 -1.92 8.66
CA ASP A 47 -17.35 -0.46 8.46
C ASP A 47 -16.21 -0.02 7.55
N ASP A 48 -16.55 0.60 6.42
CA ASP A 48 -15.57 1.10 5.44
C ASP A 48 -14.56 2.08 6.09
N ALA A 49 -14.94 2.79 7.15
CA ALA A 49 -14.09 3.75 7.82
C ALA A 49 -12.88 3.11 8.53
N ASP A 50 -13.01 1.87 9.00
CA ASP A 50 -11.97 1.19 9.80
C ASP A 50 -10.77 0.73 8.95
N GLY A 51 -10.97 0.57 7.63
CA GLY A 51 -9.94 0.12 6.68
C GLY A 51 -9.50 1.15 5.65
N ALA A 52 -10.14 2.32 5.58
CA ALA A 52 -9.95 3.31 4.53
C ALA A 52 -8.54 3.95 4.46
N ASN A 53 -7.70 3.76 5.49
CA ASN A 53 -6.33 4.28 5.56
C ASN A 53 -5.27 3.19 5.40
N CYS A 54 -5.70 1.97 5.07
CA CYS A 54 -4.85 0.79 5.04
C CYS A 54 -4.81 0.18 3.64
N LEU A 55 -3.64 -0.35 3.27
CA LEU A 55 -3.47 -1.18 2.09
C LEU A 55 -2.90 -2.54 2.49
N ARG A 56 -3.40 -3.61 1.86
CA ARG A 56 -2.91 -4.96 2.08
C ARG A 56 -1.91 -5.35 0.99
N PHE A 57 -0.73 -5.78 1.43
CA PHE A 57 0.34 -6.29 0.59
C PHE A 57 0.50 -7.80 0.80
N CYS A 58 0.72 -8.54 -0.29
CA CYS A 58 1.08 -9.95 -0.24
C CYS A 58 2.60 -10.08 -0.36
N PHE A 59 3.24 -10.69 0.64
CA PHE A 59 4.69 -10.88 0.65
C PHE A 59 5.12 -12.33 0.36
N ALA A 60 4.18 -13.24 0.08
CA ALA A 60 4.50 -14.57 -0.46
C ALA A 60 4.96 -14.46 -1.92
N LYS A 61 6.15 -13.91 -2.10
CA LYS A 61 6.88 -13.70 -3.35
C LYS A 61 8.35 -14.02 -3.11
N GLU A 62 9.08 -14.22 -4.20
CA GLU A 62 10.53 -14.36 -4.14
C GLU A 62 11.18 -13.09 -3.56
N TYR A 63 12.30 -13.26 -2.87
CA TYR A 63 12.95 -12.17 -2.13
C TYR A 63 13.40 -11.01 -3.05
N ASP A 64 13.89 -11.33 -4.23
CA ASP A 64 14.30 -10.36 -5.26
C ASP A 64 13.12 -9.49 -5.72
N VAL A 65 11.93 -10.08 -5.87
CA VAL A 65 10.69 -9.35 -6.18
C VAL A 65 10.32 -8.39 -5.04
N LEU A 66 10.49 -8.81 -3.79
CA LEU A 66 10.24 -7.95 -2.63
C LEU A 66 11.23 -6.79 -2.55
N GLU A 67 12.52 -7.04 -2.80
CA GLU A 67 13.54 -5.98 -2.85
C GLU A 67 13.25 -4.98 -3.97
N GLU A 68 12.89 -5.46 -5.16
CA GLU A 68 12.53 -4.58 -6.28
C GLU A 68 11.30 -3.73 -5.94
N ALA A 69 10.29 -4.31 -5.30
CA ALA A 69 9.10 -3.58 -4.86
C ALA A 69 9.46 -2.49 -3.84
N CYS A 70 10.30 -2.81 -2.85
CA CYS A 70 10.78 -1.83 -1.88
C CYS A 70 11.59 -0.71 -2.54
N ARG A 71 12.42 -1.01 -3.54
CA ARG A 71 13.19 -0.01 -4.30
C ARG A 71 12.26 0.93 -5.07
N LYS A 72 11.31 0.38 -5.84
CA LYS A 72 10.32 1.15 -6.60
C LYS A 72 9.50 2.07 -5.70
N LEU A 73 9.07 1.59 -4.53
CA LEU A 73 8.34 2.41 -3.56
C LEU A 73 9.18 3.56 -3.03
N LYS A 74 10.46 3.35 -2.72
CA LYS A 74 11.37 4.42 -2.26
C LYS A 74 11.71 5.43 -3.36
N GLU A 75 11.78 4.99 -4.61
CA GLU A 75 12.00 5.86 -5.76
C GLU A 75 10.77 6.74 -6.04
N ALA A 76 9.57 6.16 -6.01
CA ALA A 76 8.31 6.88 -6.24
C ALA A 76 7.88 7.75 -5.04
N PHE A 77 8.09 7.26 -3.82
CA PHE A 77 7.69 7.92 -2.57
C PHE A 77 8.87 7.97 -1.59
N PRO A 78 9.80 8.92 -1.77
CA PRO A 78 10.99 9.01 -0.93
C PRO A 78 10.64 9.18 0.55
N PRO A 79 11.40 8.56 1.48
CA PRO A 79 11.28 8.85 2.90
C PRO A 79 11.52 10.33 3.19
N ALA A 80 10.95 10.83 4.29
CA ALA A 80 11.12 12.22 4.72
C ALA A 80 12.56 12.50 5.19
#